data_AF-A0A450S497-F1
#
_entry.id   AF-A0A450S497-F1
#
_cell.length_a   1.000
_cell.length_b   1.000
_cell.length_c   1.000
_cell.angle_alpha   90.00
_cell.angle_beta   90.00
_cell.angle_gamma   90.00
#
_symmetry.space_group_name_H-M   'P 1'
#
loop_
_entity.id
_entity.type
_entity.pdbx_description
1 polymer ?
#
loop_
_entity_poly.entity_id
_entity_poly.type
_entity_poly.pdbx_seq_one_letter_code
_entity_poly.pdbx_strand_id
1 'polypeptide(L)'
;MLAADTTQSTNQQLTLDAISDHVRAHIDEWLTERNLARPSSVSVYEIELRERMIRLEEELKSQRELMKQGFELMEKRFSAMSEENNRRFEAMDRRFETMTADNNRRFEAMDRRFEAMSAENNKRFEAMDRRFEAMSAENNKRFEALAKRIDRVLIWSVSITMGTGSLVVAALKILL
;
A
#
# COMPACT_ATOMS: atom_id res chain seq x y z
N MET A 1 53.17 -24.88 114.80
CA MET A 1 53.38 -23.58 114.12
C MET A 1 53.53 -23.87 112.63
N LEU A 2 52.91 -23.06 111.77
CA LEU A 2 52.60 -23.29 110.36
C LEU A 2 53.80 -23.50 109.42
N ALA A 3 53.60 -24.28 108.35
CA ALA A 3 54.15 -23.99 107.02
C ALA A 3 53.25 -24.59 105.94
N ALA A 4 52.72 -23.73 105.07
CA ALA A 4 52.01 -24.05 103.84
C ALA A 4 53.01 -24.47 102.76
N ASP A 5 52.61 -25.32 101.81
CA ASP A 5 53.24 -25.30 100.50
C ASP A 5 52.23 -25.56 99.38
N THR A 6 52.49 -24.87 98.29
CA THR A 6 51.60 -24.32 97.28
C THR A 6 51.55 -25.20 96.04
N THR A 7 50.36 -25.45 95.50
CA THR A 7 50.17 -26.04 94.17
C THR A 7 50.52 -25.03 93.07
N GLN A 8 51.75 -25.09 92.57
CA GLN A 8 52.17 -24.35 91.37
C GLN A 8 51.60 -25.01 90.11
N SER A 9 50.66 -24.34 89.44
CA SER A 9 50.25 -24.67 88.06
C SER A 9 51.31 -24.18 87.08
N THR A 10 52.02 -25.10 86.42
CA THR A 10 52.97 -24.78 85.35
C THR A 10 52.23 -24.46 84.05
N ASN A 11 52.16 -23.18 83.72
CA ASN A 11 51.65 -22.67 82.45
C ASN A 11 52.82 -22.59 81.46
N GLN A 12 53.00 -23.61 80.60
CA GLN A 12 54.03 -23.62 79.55
C GLN A 12 53.59 -22.74 78.37
N GLN A 13 54.36 -21.70 78.07
CA GLN A 13 54.18 -20.89 76.86
C GLN A 13 54.48 -21.74 75.61
N LEU A 14 53.45 -22.04 74.80
CA LEU A 14 53.62 -22.74 73.52
C LEU A 14 54.39 -21.85 72.53
N THR A 15 55.51 -22.36 72.00
CA THR A 15 56.30 -21.71 70.96
C THR A 15 55.68 -21.96 69.58
N LEU A 16 55.86 -21.02 68.63
CA LEU A 16 55.33 -21.15 67.26
C LEU A 16 55.89 -22.39 66.53
N ASP A 17 57.14 -22.76 66.80
CA ASP A 17 57.77 -23.94 66.22
C ASP A 17 57.09 -25.24 66.72
N ALA A 18 56.77 -25.31 68.01
CA ALA A 18 56.04 -26.45 68.58
C ALA A 18 54.63 -26.59 67.98
N ILE A 19 53.97 -25.48 67.67
CA ILE A 19 52.67 -25.47 66.99
C ILE A 19 52.83 -25.91 65.53
N SER A 20 53.84 -25.40 64.81
CA SER A 20 54.12 -25.77 63.42
C SER A 20 54.42 -27.26 63.27
N ASP A 21 55.26 -27.81 64.16
CA ASP A 21 55.61 -29.24 64.16
C ASP A 21 54.41 -30.10 64.52
N HIS A 22 53.61 -29.67 65.49
CA HIS A 22 52.37 -30.37 65.86
C HIS A 22 51.36 -30.37 64.71
N VAL A 23 51.14 -29.22 64.06
CA VAL A 23 50.27 -29.11 62.88
C VAL A 23 50.78 -30.00 61.78
N ARG A 24 52.08 -29.96 61.44
CA ARG A 24 52.62 -30.77 60.34
C ARG A 24 52.57 -32.28 60.63
N ALA A 25 52.76 -32.68 61.88
CA ALA A 25 52.66 -34.08 62.29
C ALA A 25 51.22 -34.62 62.24
N HIS A 26 50.22 -33.77 62.47
CA HIS A 26 48.81 -34.18 62.55
C HIS A 26 47.97 -33.68 61.36
N ILE A 27 48.50 -32.90 60.41
CA ILE A 27 47.73 -32.34 59.30
C ILE A 27 47.23 -33.43 58.35
N ASP A 28 48.04 -34.44 58.09
CA ASP A 28 47.64 -35.56 57.24
C ASP A 28 46.56 -36.40 57.93
N GLU A 29 46.65 -36.58 59.26
CA GLU A 29 45.63 -37.20 60.10
C GLU A 29 44.36 -36.35 60.15
N TRP A 30 44.42 -35.03 60.34
CA TRP A 30 43.25 -34.15 60.33
C TRP A 30 42.58 -34.07 58.95
N LEU A 31 43.39 -34.05 57.89
CA LEU A 31 42.89 -34.09 56.51
C LEU A 31 42.30 -35.46 56.21
N THR A 32 42.89 -36.55 56.69
CA THR A 32 42.32 -37.90 56.52
C THR A 32 41.14 -38.12 57.42
N GLU A 33 41.06 -37.70 58.68
CA GLU A 33 39.88 -37.82 59.55
C GLU A 33 38.70 -37.04 58.98
N ARG A 34 38.95 -35.81 58.50
CA ARG A 34 37.93 -35.01 57.81
C ARG A 34 37.53 -35.63 56.46
N ASN A 35 38.48 -36.27 55.77
CA ASN A 35 38.20 -37.07 54.59
C ASN A 35 37.75 -38.51 54.89
N LEU A 36 37.80 -39.06 56.11
CA LEU A 36 37.44 -40.44 56.47
C LEU A 36 36.04 -40.47 57.07
N ALA A 37 35.57 -39.34 57.59
CA ALA A 37 34.16 -39.04 57.70
C ALA A 37 33.49 -38.83 56.31
N ARG A 38 34.27 -38.69 55.22
CA ARG A 38 33.74 -38.59 53.85
C ARG A 38 34.72 -39.05 52.73
N PRO A 39 35.26 -40.30 52.74
CA PRO A 39 36.32 -40.71 51.80
C PRO A 39 35.74 -40.99 50.42
N SER A 40 34.44 -41.23 50.41
CA SER A 40 33.55 -41.29 49.25
C SER A 40 33.20 -39.91 48.69
N SER A 41 33.48 -38.78 49.34
CA SER A 41 32.97 -37.48 48.85
C SER A 41 33.58 -37.04 47.53
N VAL A 42 34.87 -37.27 47.30
CA VAL A 42 35.53 -36.83 46.06
C VAL A 42 35.14 -37.72 44.88
N SER A 43 35.14 -39.06 45.03
CA SER A 43 34.72 -39.97 43.95
C SER A 43 33.21 -39.95 43.72
N VAL A 44 32.39 -39.82 44.77
CA VAL A 44 30.93 -39.70 44.64
C VAL A 44 30.55 -38.35 44.02
N TYR A 45 31.25 -37.25 44.33
CA TYR A 45 31.07 -35.98 43.59
C TYR A 45 31.43 -36.13 42.12
N GLU A 46 32.54 -36.81 41.80
CA GLU A 46 32.96 -36.98 40.41
C GLU A 46 31.95 -37.84 39.62
N ILE A 47 31.37 -38.86 40.26
CA ILE A 47 30.29 -39.69 39.69
C ILE A 47 29.01 -38.87 39.50
N GLU A 48 28.55 -38.11 40.50
CA GLU A 48 27.37 -37.24 40.39
C GLU A 48 27.54 -36.16 39.32
N LEU A 49 28.72 -35.57 39.20
CA LEU A 49 29.04 -34.57 38.18
C LEU A 49 29.01 -35.18 36.78
N ARG A 50 29.55 -36.40 36.61
CA ARG A 50 29.47 -37.13 35.33
C ARG A 50 28.02 -37.47 34.98
N GLU A 51 27.21 -37.94 35.92
CA GLU A 51 25.78 -38.18 35.66
C GLU A 51 25.02 -36.90 35.29
N ARG A 52 25.30 -35.79 35.97
CA ARG A 52 24.75 -34.48 35.60
C ARG A 52 25.20 -34.06 34.22
N MET A 53 26.46 -34.25 33.87
CA MET A 53 26.99 -33.91 32.55
C MET A 53 26.34 -34.75 31.44
N ILE A 54 26.17 -36.06 31.65
CA ILE A 54 25.48 -36.95 30.70
C ILE A 54 24.03 -36.51 30.50
N ARG A 55 23.28 -36.24 31.58
CA ARG A 55 21.91 -35.73 31.47
C ARG A 55 21.84 -34.39 30.74
N LEU A 56 22.81 -33.50 30.97
CA LEU A 56 22.88 -32.20 30.33
C LEU A 56 23.21 -32.33 28.83
N GLU A 57 24.09 -33.24 28.45
CA GLU A 57 24.37 -33.58 27.04
C GLU A 57 23.15 -34.18 26.34
N GLU A 58 22.43 -35.08 27.01
CA GLU A 58 21.18 -35.66 26.50
C GLU A 58 20.10 -34.57 26.32
N GLU A 59 19.94 -33.68 27.30
CA GLU A 59 19.00 -32.56 27.22
C GLU A 59 19.38 -31.58 26.11
N LEU A 60 20.66 -31.22 25.96
CA LEU A 60 21.13 -30.38 24.86
C LEU A 60 20.90 -31.03 23.50
N LYS A 61 21.10 -32.34 23.39
CA LYS A 61 20.83 -33.10 22.17
C LYS A 61 19.34 -33.13 21.85
N SER A 62 18.50 -33.33 22.87
CA SER A 62 17.04 -33.27 22.77
C SER A 62 16.58 -31.88 22.31
N GLN A 63 17.07 -30.81 22.92
CA GLN A 63 16.77 -29.43 22.53
C GLN A 63 17.22 -29.11 21.10
N ARG A 64 18.41 -29.56 20.70
CA ARG A 64 18.89 -29.39 19.33
C ARG A 64 17.98 -30.08 18.32
N GLU A 65 17.49 -31.28 18.64
CA GLU A 65 16.58 -32.02 17.78
C GLU A 65 15.20 -31.35 17.69
N LEU A 66 14.64 -30.90 18.82
CA LEU A 66 13.42 -30.10 18.84
C LEU A 66 13.54 -28.81 18.03
N MET A 67 14.68 -28.13 18.15
CA MET A 67 14.97 -26.92 17.39
C MET A 67 15.03 -27.23 15.89
N LYS A 68 15.68 -28.32 15.48
CA LYS A 68 15.74 -28.75 14.08
C LYS A 68 14.34 -29.05 13.53
N GLN A 69 13.51 -29.78 14.27
CA GLN A 69 12.12 -30.05 13.89
C GLN A 69 11.29 -28.76 13.78
N GLY A 70 11.49 -27.83 14.71
CA GLY A 70 10.88 -26.50 14.67
C GLY A 70 11.24 -25.72 13.40
N PHE A 71 12.52 -25.73 13.02
CA PHE A 71 12.99 -25.10 11.78
C PHE A 71 12.43 -25.79 10.53
N GLU A 72 12.40 -27.12 10.48
CA GLU A 72 11.81 -27.85 9.34
C GLU A 72 10.31 -27.57 9.18
N LEU A 73 9.57 -27.46 10.29
CA LEU A 73 8.15 -27.09 10.26
C LEU A 73 7.96 -25.63 9.80
N MET A 74 8.82 -24.73 10.26
CA MET A 74 8.81 -23.33 9.83
C MET A 74 9.10 -23.20 8.34
N GLU A 75 10.10 -23.91 7.83
CA GLU A 75 10.47 -23.93 6.41
C GLU A 75 9.30 -24.43 5.54
N LYS A 76 8.63 -25.51 5.96
CA LYS A 76 7.43 -26.01 5.28
C LYS A 76 6.30 -24.99 5.25
N ARG A 77 6.03 -24.33 6.38
CA ARG A 77 5.00 -23.28 6.46
C ARG A 77 5.35 -22.07 5.60
N PHE A 78 6.61 -21.65 5.63
CA PHE A 78 7.09 -20.53 4.84
C PHE A 78 7.00 -20.81 3.34
N SER A 79 7.43 -22.00 2.92
CA SER A 79 7.30 -22.46 1.53
C SER A 79 5.84 -22.50 1.08
N ALA A 80 4.94 -23.09 1.89
CA ALA A 80 3.52 -23.14 1.57
C ALA A 80 2.89 -21.73 1.48
N MET A 81 3.24 -20.84 2.39
CA MET A 81 2.77 -19.45 2.38
C MET A 81 3.30 -18.69 1.17
N SER A 82 4.57 -18.90 0.79
CA SER A 82 5.18 -18.28 -0.39
C SER A 82 4.49 -18.76 -1.67
N GLU A 83 4.20 -20.05 -1.78
CA GLU A 83 3.49 -20.61 -2.93
C GLU A 83 2.05 -20.09 -3.02
N GLU A 84 1.34 -20.00 -1.89
CA GLU A 84 0.01 -19.41 -1.84
C GLU A 84 0.02 -17.94 -2.25
N ASN A 85 0.97 -17.16 -1.73
CA ASN A 85 1.13 -15.76 -2.11
C ASN A 85 1.40 -15.62 -3.61
N ASN A 86 2.31 -16.43 -4.17
CA ASN A 86 2.59 -16.41 -5.60
C ASN A 86 1.34 -16.71 -6.43
N ARG A 87 0.55 -17.72 -6.05
CA ARG A 87 -0.73 -18.02 -6.72
C ARG A 87 -1.74 -16.87 -6.62
N ARG A 88 -1.80 -16.18 -5.48
CA ARG A 88 -2.68 -15.01 -5.29
C ARG A 88 -2.24 -13.83 -6.17
N PHE A 89 -0.94 -13.57 -6.26
CA PHE A 89 -0.39 -12.54 -7.16
C PHE A 89 -0.69 -12.85 -8.62
N GLU A 90 -0.42 -14.07 -9.10
CA GLU A 90 -0.77 -14.47 -10.47
C GLU A 90 -2.28 -14.35 -10.76
N ALA A 91 -3.13 -14.67 -9.78
CA ALA A 91 -4.57 -14.49 -9.92
C ALA A 91 -4.99 -13.01 -9.98
N MET A 92 -4.30 -12.13 -9.24
CA MET A 92 -4.48 -10.68 -9.35
C MET A 92 -4.04 -10.16 -10.71
N ASP A 93 -2.87 -10.58 -11.20
CA ASP A 93 -2.35 -10.17 -12.50
C ASP A 93 -3.32 -10.54 -13.63
N ARG A 94 -3.80 -11.79 -13.65
CA ARG A 94 -4.82 -12.22 -14.64
C ARG A 94 -6.10 -11.40 -14.57
N ARG A 95 -6.56 -11.03 -13.37
CA ARG A 95 -7.75 -10.16 -13.20
C ARG A 95 -7.47 -8.76 -13.74
N PHE A 96 -6.29 -8.22 -13.48
CA PHE A 96 -5.89 -6.90 -13.93
C PHE A 96 -5.77 -6.84 -15.45
N GLU A 97 -5.16 -7.84 -16.08
CA GLU A 97 -5.11 -7.99 -17.54
C GLU A 97 -6.52 -8.05 -18.15
N THR A 98 -7.40 -8.88 -17.57
CA THR A 98 -8.79 -9.01 -18.04
C THR A 98 -9.54 -7.68 -17.92
N MET A 99 -9.39 -6.98 -16.80
CA MET A 99 -10.01 -5.69 -16.57
C MET A 99 -9.50 -4.63 -17.55
N THR A 100 -8.20 -4.59 -17.80
CA THR A 100 -7.58 -3.67 -18.75
C THR A 100 -8.06 -3.94 -20.18
N ALA A 101 -8.12 -5.21 -20.58
CA ALA A 101 -8.62 -5.61 -21.89
C ALA A 101 -10.11 -5.27 -22.09
N ASP A 102 -10.96 -5.50 -21.08
CA ASP A 102 -12.38 -5.12 -21.12
C ASP A 102 -12.54 -3.60 -21.19
N ASN A 103 -11.78 -2.86 -20.40
CA ASN A 103 -11.78 -1.41 -20.39
C ASN A 103 -11.37 -0.84 -21.76
N ASN A 104 -10.31 -1.37 -22.36
CA ASN A 104 -9.87 -0.95 -23.71
C ASN A 104 -10.96 -1.19 -24.76
N ARG A 105 -11.62 -2.36 -24.73
CA ARG A 105 -12.74 -2.66 -25.63
C ARG A 105 -13.93 -1.71 -25.46
N ARG A 106 -14.24 -1.32 -24.22
CA ARG A 106 -15.31 -0.36 -23.92
C ARG A 106 -14.98 1.03 -24.45
N PHE A 107 -13.73 1.47 -24.28
CA PHE A 107 -13.27 2.75 -24.82
C PHE A 107 -13.34 2.77 -26.35
N GLU A 108 -12.82 1.74 -27.02
CA GLU A 108 -12.94 1.63 -28.48
C GLU A 108 -14.41 1.62 -28.96
N ALA A 109 -15.31 0.99 -28.20
CA ALA A 109 -16.74 1.00 -28.52
C ALA A 109 -17.38 2.38 -28.32
N MET A 110 -16.95 3.13 -27.30
CA MET A 110 -17.35 4.53 -27.09
C MET A 110 -16.85 5.42 -28.22
N ASP A 111 -15.58 5.29 -28.61
CA ASP A 111 -14.99 6.08 -29.69
C ASP A 111 -15.75 5.86 -31.00
N ARG A 112 -16.03 4.60 -31.37
CA ARG A 112 -16.85 4.28 -32.55
C ARG A 112 -18.25 4.89 -32.49
N ARG A 113 -18.90 4.88 -31.33
CA ARG A 113 -20.22 5.52 -31.14
C ARG A 113 -20.14 7.03 -31.29
N PHE A 114 -19.09 7.64 -30.75
CA PHE A 114 -18.87 9.07 -30.81
C PHE A 114 -18.58 9.53 -32.26
N GLU A 115 -17.76 8.79 -32.99
CA GLU A 115 -17.51 9.01 -34.42
C GLU A 115 -18.80 8.90 -35.23
N ALA A 116 -19.59 7.84 -35.01
CA ALA A 116 -20.86 7.66 -35.71
C ALA A 116 -21.85 8.80 -35.43
N MET A 117 -21.97 9.22 -34.18
CA MET A 117 -22.83 10.34 -33.77
C MET A 117 -22.35 11.66 -34.38
N SER A 118 -21.04 11.90 -34.39
CA SER A 118 -20.44 13.10 -34.98
C SER A 118 -20.68 13.15 -36.49
N ALA A 119 -20.51 12.02 -37.18
CA ALA A 119 -20.79 11.93 -38.61
C ALA A 119 -22.28 12.13 -38.93
N GLU A 120 -23.18 11.60 -38.11
CA GLU A 120 -24.63 11.84 -38.27
C GLU A 120 -24.98 13.30 -38.04
N ASN A 121 -24.45 13.91 -36.97
CA ASN A 121 -24.66 15.32 -36.67
C ASN A 121 -24.15 16.20 -37.82
N ASN A 122 -22.96 15.93 -38.35
CA ASN A 122 -22.42 16.68 -39.49
C ASN A 122 -23.37 16.60 -40.70
N LYS A 123 -23.88 15.40 -41.04
CA LYS A 123 -24.87 15.24 -42.12
C LYS A 123 -26.17 16.01 -41.86
N ARG A 124 -26.65 16.03 -40.61
CA ARG A 124 -27.85 16.78 -40.22
C ARG A 124 -27.64 18.28 -40.34
N PHE A 125 -26.48 18.79 -39.92
CA PHE A 125 -26.10 20.19 -40.10
C PHE A 125 -26.01 20.57 -41.57
N GLU A 126 -25.31 19.81 -42.40
CA GLU A 126 -25.25 20.05 -43.85
C GLU A 126 -26.65 20.06 -44.51
N ALA A 127 -27.55 19.17 -44.06
CA ALA A 127 -28.93 19.14 -44.55
C ALA A 127 -29.73 20.37 -44.11
N MET A 128 -29.49 20.87 -42.90
CA MET A 128 -30.09 22.11 -42.38
C MET A 128 -29.57 23.32 -43.16
N ASP A 129 -28.26 23.40 -43.41
CA ASP A 129 -27.64 24.47 -44.20
C ASP A 129 -28.24 24.52 -45.61
N ARG A 130 -28.35 23.38 -46.30
CA ARG A 130 -29.01 23.32 -47.63
C ARG A 130 -30.46 23.79 -47.60
N ARG A 131 -31.22 23.45 -46.55
CA ARG A 131 -32.61 23.93 -46.40
C ARG A 131 -32.66 25.43 -46.16
N PHE A 132 -31.74 25.94 -45.35
CA PHE A 132 -31.65 27.37 -45.05
C PHE A 132 -31.25 28.18 -46.28
N GLU A 133 -30.28 27.70 -47.06
CA GLU A 133 -29.91 28.29 -48.35
C GLU A 133 -31.08 28.31 -49.33
N ALA A 134 -31.81 27.19 -49.47
CA ALA A 134 -32.97 27.10 -50.35
C ALA A 134 -34.07 28.10 -49.93
N MET A 135 -34.37 28.19 -48.63
CA MET A 135 -35.34 29.14 -48.08
C MET A 135 -34.89 30.58 -48.28
N SER A 136 -33.61 30.87 -48.07
CA SER A 136 -33.04 32.21 -48.29
C SER A 136 -33.12 32.62 -49.75
N ALA A 137 -32.81 31.71 -50.67
CA ALA A 137 -32.92 31.95 -52.10
C ALA A 137 -34.37 32.18 -52.54
N GLU A 138 -35.33 31.42 -52.00
CA GLU A 138 -36.75 31.62 -52.25
C GLU A 138 -37.24 32.96 -51.71
N ASN A 139 -36.88 33.30 -50.47
CA ASN A 139 -37.21 34.58 -49.86
C ASN A 139 -36.65 35.74 -50.68
N ASN A 140 -35.39 35.66 -51.12
CA ASN A 140 -34.78 36.69 -51.95
C ASN A 140 -35.56 36.90 -53.26
N LYS A 141 -35.98 35.83 -53.93
CA LYS A 141 -36.84 35.92 -55.13
C LYS A 141 -38.20 36.56 -54.84
N ARG A 142 -38.84 36.20 -53.71
CA ARG A 142 -40.12 36.80 -53.29
C ARG A 142 -39.96 38.30 -52.99
N PHE A 143 -38.89 38.69 -52.31
CA PHE A 143 -38.57 40.08 -52.04
C PHE A 143 -38.30 40.86 -53.33
N GLU A 144 -37.53 40.31 -54.28
CA GLU A 144 -37.28 40.96 -55.57
C GLU A 144 -38.58 41.14 -56.37
N ALA A 145 -39.47 40.15 -56.37
CA ALA A 145 -40.77 40.25 -57.01
C ALA A 145 -41.67 41.32 -56.35
N LEU A 146 -41.62 41.43 -55.02
CA LEU A 146 -42.34 42.46 -54.27
C LEU A 146 -41.78 43.86 -54.57
N ALA A 147 -40.45 44.01 -54.57
CA ALA A 147 -39.78 45.26 -54.91
C ALA A 147 -40.21 45.75 -56.31
N LYS A 148 -40.20 44.88 -57.33
CA LYS A 148 -40.66 45.22 -58.68
C LYS A 148 -42.13 45.69 -58.73
N ARG A 149 -43.00 45.11 -57.90
CA ARG A 149 -44.41 45.54 -57.79
C ARG A 149 -44.52 46.92 -57.13
N ILE A 150 -43.77 47.13 -56.04
CA ILE A 150 -43.72 48.42 -55.34
C ILE A 150 -43.18 49.51 -56.28
N ASP A 151 -42.08 49.27 -56.99
CA ASP A 151 -41.52 50.21 -57.97
C ASP A 151 -42.54 50.58 -59.04
N ARG A 152 -43.26 49.59 -59.58
CA ARG A 152 -44.33 49.83 -60.53
C ARG A 152 -45.42 50.70 -59.92
N VAL A 153 -45.93 50.36 -58.74
CA VAL A 153 -46.98 51.15 -58.07
C VAL A 153 -46.51 52.58 -57.79
N LEU A 154 -45.27 52.77 -57.35
CA LEU A 154 -44.65 54.08 -57.13
C LEU A 154 -44.64 54.91 -58.42
N ILE A 155 -44.16 54.35 -59.54
CA ILE A 155 -44.12 55.04 -60.84
C ILE A 155 -45.52 55.48 -61.29
N TRP A 156 -46.52 54.60 -61.17
CA TRP A 156 -47.90 54.93 -61.56
C TRP A 156 -48.51 56.00 -60.64
N SER A 157 -48.27 55.92 -59.32
CA SER A 157 -48.77 56.90 -58.37
C SER A 157 -48.19 58.31 -58.62
N VAL A 158 -46.89 58.42 -58.87
CA VAL A 158 -46.24 59.70 -59.21
C VAL A 158 -46.84 60.28 -60.49
N SER A 159 -47.08 59.44 -61.51
CA SER A 159 -47.68 59.86 -62.77
C SER A 159 -49.12 60.37 -62.58
N ILE A 160 -49.93 59.69 -61.76
CA ILE A 160 -51.31 60.11 -61.43
C ILE A 160 -51.31 61.43 -60.65
N THR A 161 -50.42 61.58 -59.67
CA THR A 161 -50.30 62.82 -58.89
C THR A 161 -49.88 63.98 -59.78
N MET A 162 -48.89 63.79 -60.66
CA MET A 162 -48.49 64.80 -61.65
C MET A 162 -49.62 65.16 -62.63
N GLY A 163 -50.34 64.16 -63.15
CA GLY A 163 -51.47 64.39 -64.06
C GLY A 163 -52.61 65.16 -63.40
N THR A 164 -52.98 64.77 -62.18
CA THR A 164 -54.01 65.47 -61.39
C THR A 164 -53.57 66.91 -61.09
N GLY A 165 -52.33 67.12 -60.67
CA GLY A 165 -51.79 68.46 -60.42
C GLY A 165 -51.81 69.35 -61.67
N SER A 166 -51.41 68.81 -62.84
CA SER A 166 -51.44 69.56 -64.10
C SER A 166 -52.86 69.95 -64.52
N LEU A 167 -53.85 69.07 -64.31
CA LEU A 167 -55.25 69.37 -64.60
C LEU A 167 -55.80 70.48 -63.70
N VAL A 168 -55.48 70.47 -62.40
CA VAL A 168 -55.87 71.52 -61.46
C VAL A 168 -55.29 72.88 -61.86
N VAL A 169 -54.00 72.93 -62.24
CA VAL A 169 -53.34 74.16 -62.71
C VAL A 169 -53.97 74.67 -64.02
N ALA A 170 -54.28 73.78 -64.96
CA ALA A 170 -54.92 74.16 -66.22
C ALA A 170 -56.34 74.71 -66.00
N ALA A 171 -57.13 74.08 -65.13
CA ALA A 171 -58.47 74.54 -64.77
C ALA A 171 -58.43 75.93 -64.09
N LEU A 172 -57.49 76.14 -63.16
CA LEU A 172 -57.28 77.44 -62.53
C LEU A 172 -56.92 78.53 -63.55
N LYS A 173 -56.07 78.22 -64.54
CA LYS A 173 -55.70 79.18 -65.60
C LYS A 173 -56.84 79.52 -66.57
N ILE A 174 -57.81 78.63 -66.77
CA ILE A 174 -58.99 78.90 -67.62
C ILE A 174 -60.01 79.79 -66.88
N LEU A 175 -60.06 79.70 -65.55
CA LEU A 175 -61.05 80.37 -64.72
C LEU A 175 -60.64 81.77 -64.25
N LEU A 176 -59.36 82.14 -64.42
CA LEU A 176 -58.73 83.43 -64.08
C LEU A 176 -58.42 84.21 -65.35
#